data_AF-A0A3C0YLV0-F1
#
_entry.id   AF-A0A3C0YLV0-F1
#
_cell.length_a   1.000
_cell.length_b   1.000
_cell.length_c   1.000
_cell.angle_alpha   90.00
_cell.angle_beta   90.00
_cell.angle_gamma   90.00
#
_symmetry.space_group_name_H-M   'P 1'
#
loop_
_entity.id
_entity.type
_entity.pdbx_description
1 polymer ?
#
loop_
_entity_poly.entity_id
_entity_poly.type
_entity_poly.pdbx_seq_one_letter_code
_entity_poly.pdbx_strand_id
1 'polypeptide(L)' 'MKAAFNLIKLLFIFLLFSPLVYAANPIVEFETNQGNFKIELYPEKAPKTVSNFLYYVDNGFYKETIF' A
#
# COMPACT_ATOMS: atom_id res chain seq x y z
N MET A 1 43.07 10.31 3.17
CA MET A 1 42.69 9.07 2.44
C MET A 1 42.01 8.02 3.33
N LYS A 2 42.56 7.64 4.49
CA LYS A 2 41.94 6.65 5.42
C LYS A 2 40.53 7.06 5.91
N ALA A 3 40.30 8.34 6.19
CA ALA A 3 39.00 8.85 6.63
C ALA A 3 37.90 8.72 5.56
N ALA A 4 38.22 8.99 4.29
CA ALA A 4 37.29 8.82 3.17
C ALA A 4 36.91 7.33 2.98
N PHE A 5 37.87 6.42 3.15
CA PHE A 5 37.61 4.98 3.08
C PHE A 5 36.71 4.49 4.21
N ASN A 6 36.88 5.02 5.43
CA ASN A 6 36.00 4.72 6.56
C ASN A 6 34.59 5.29 6.37
N LEU A 7 34.47 6.46 5.75
CA LEU A 7 33.18 7.07 5.44
C LEU A 7 32.39 6.26 4.40
N ILE A 8 33.09 5.77 3.36
CA ILE A 8 32.51 4.88 2.34
C ILE A 8 32.07 3.54 2.96
N LYS A 9 32.86 2.98 3.88
CA LYS A 9 32.47 1.77 4.63
C LYS A 9 31.22 2.00 5.48
N LEU A 10 31.10 3.15 6.15
CA LEU A 10 29.93 3.46 6.98
C LEU A 10 28.65 3.58 6.11
N LEU A 11 28.77 4.20 4.94
CA LEU A 11 27.69 4.30 3.95
C LEU A 11 27.27 2.92 3.40
N PHE A 12 28.23 2.04 3.12
CA PHE A 12 27.95 0.67 2.69
C PHE A 12 27.24 -0.17 3.76
N ILE A 13 27.61 -0.02 5.03
CA ILE A 13 26.94 -0.70 6.16
C ILE A 13 25.49 -0.23 6.31
N PHE A 14 25.24 1.08 6.12
CA PHE A 14 23.88 1.63 6.21
C PHE A 14 22.97 1.12 5.08
N LEU A 15 23.51 0.95 3.86
CA LEU A 15 22.76 0.44 2.72
C LEU A 15 22.34 -1.03 2.89
N LEU A 16 23.12 -1.82 3.64
CA LEU A 16 22.82 -3.23 3.93
C LEU A 16 21.78 -3.43 5.05
N PHE A 17 21.41 -2.35 5.76
CA PHE A 17 20.44 -2.37 6.87
C PHE A 17 19.09 -1.72 6.52
N SER A 18 18.75 -1.54 5.24
CA SER A 18 17.41 -1.08 4.88
C SER A 18 16.36 -2.12 5.28
N PRO A 19 15.38 -1.77 6.13
CA PRO A 19 14.29 -2.70 6.43
C PRO A 19 13.48 -2.95 5.15
N LEU A 20 13.22 -4.22 4.86
CA LEU A 20 12.22 -4.61 3.86
C LEU A 20 10.85 -4.23 4.43
N VAL A 21 10.38 -3.03 4.12
CA VAL A 21 9.03 -2.57 4.47
C VAL A 21 8.09 -3.04 3.37
N TYR A 22 7.31 -4.09 3.64
CA TYR A 22 6.17 -4.45 2.81
C TYR A 22 5.01 -3.52 3.18
N ALA A 23 4.46 -2.80 2.20
CA ALA A 23 3.24 -2.04 2.43
C ALA A 23 2.08 -3.03 2.62
N ALA A 24 1.28 -2.85 3.67
CA ALA A 24 0.07 -3.65 3.85
C ALA A 24 -0.90 -3.39 2.70
N ASN A 25 -1.66 -4.42 2.32
CA ASN A 25 -2.68 -4.32 1.31
C ASN A 25 -3.81 -3.36 1.76
N PRO A 26 -4.41 -2.60 0.83
CA PRO A 26 -5.57 -1.77 1.15
C PRO A 26 -6.75 -2.63 1.61
N ILE A 27 -7.45 -2.17 2.65
CA ILE A 27 -8.70 -2.78 3.12
C ILE A 27 -9.81 -1.74 2.98
N VAL A 28 -10.92 -2.14 2.38
CA VAL A 28 -12.11 -1.29 2.22
C VAL A 28 -13.28 -1.91 2.99
N GLU A 29 -13.94 -1.10 3.82
CA GLU A 29 -15.17 -1.48 4.53
C GLU A 29 -16.38 -1.05 3.71
N PHE A 30 -17.31 -1.99 3.52
CA PHE A 30 -18.62 -1.75 2.94
C PHE A 30 -19.65 -1.72 4.06
N GLU A 31 -20.38 -0.63 4.12
CA GLU A 31 -21.59 -0.50 4.94
C GLU A 31 -22.80 -0.79 4.06
N THR A 32 -23.58 -1.81 4.40
CA THR A 32 -24.76 -2.20 3.63
C THR A 32 -25.97 -2.38 4.54
N ASN A 33 -27.16 -2.49 3.95
CA ASN A 33 -28.39 -2.79 4.69
C ASN A 33 -28.44 -4.23 5.25
N GLN A 34 -27.54 -5.12 4.84
CA GLN A 34 -27.40 -6.49 5.38
C GLN A 34 -26.25 -6.60 6.39
N GLY A 35 -25.63 -5.48 6.75
CA GLY A 35 -24.48 -5.42 7.66
C GLY A 35 -23.18 -5.04 6.96
N ASN A 36 -22.12 -4.94 7.76
CA ASN A 36 -20.82 -4.48 7.29
C ASN A 36 -19.91 -5.65 6.94
N PHE A 37 -19.10 -5.49 5.90
CA PHE A 37 -18.02 -6.41 5.57
C PHE A 37 -16.79 -5.68 5.08
N LYS A 38 -15.65 -6.36 5.13
CA LYS A 38 -14.36 -5.81 4.70
C LYS A 38 -13.80 -6.64 3.56
N ILE A 39 -13.18 -5.97 2.60
CA ILE A 39 -12.44 -6.59 1.51
C ILE A 39 -10.98 -6.16 1.55
N GLU A 40 -10.07 -7.10 1.34
CA GLU A 40 -8.65 -6.84 1.13
C GLU A 40 -8.36 -6.79 -0.38
N LEU A 41 -7.66 -5.76 -0.83
CA LEU A 41 -7.29 -5.55 -2.22
C LEU A 41 -5.83 -5.95 -2.44
N TYR A 42 -5.50 -6.51 -3.62
CA TYR A 42 -4.13 -6.94 -3.94
C TYR A 42 -3.54 -6.12 -5.11
N PRO A 43 -2.93 -4.94 -4.85
CA PRO A 43 -2.38 -4.08 -5.90
C PRO A 43 -1.32 -4.78 -6.76
N GLU A 44 -0.54 -5.69 -6.16
CA GLU A 44 0.52 -6.41 -6.88
C GLU A 44 -0.03 -7.35 -7.95
N LYS A 45 -1.22 -7.91 -7.73
CA LYS A 45 -1.87 -8.83 -8.68
C LYS A 45 -2.68 -8.09 -9.74
N ALA A 46 -3.27 -6.95 -9.39
CA ALA A 46 -4.18 -6.20 -10.27
C ALA A 46 -4.04 -4.68 -10.09
N PRO A 47 -2.90 -4.07 -10.43
CA PRO A 47 -2.57 -2.69 -10.05
C PRO A 47 -3.55 -1.66 -10.62
N LYS A 48 -3.92 -1.81 -11.90
CA LYS A 48 -4.85 -0.88 -12.57
C LYS A 48 -6.27 -1.00 -12.01
N THR A 49 -6.74 -2.22 -11.78
CA THR A 49 -8.09 -2.46 -11.26
C THR A 49 -8.24 -1.95 -9.84
N VAL A 50 -7.25 -2.23 -8.98
CA VAL A 50 -7.26 -1.74 -7.60
C VAL A 50 -7.20 -0.21 -7.56
N SER A 51 -6.34 0.41 -8.37
CA SER A 51 -6.27 1.87 -8.45
C SER A 51 -7.59 2.50 -8.93
N ASN A 52 -8.24 1.92 -9.95
CA ASN A 52 -9.52 2.42 -10.43
C ASN A 52 -10.65 2.24 -9.41
N PHE A 53 -10.68 1.09 -8.72
CA PHE A 53 -11.66 0.84 -7.66
C PHE A 53 -11.50 1.83 -6.50
N LEU A 54 -10.28 2.03 -6.00
CA LEU A 54 -10.00 2.99 -4.93
C LEU A 54 -10.35 4.42 -5.35
N TYR A 55 -10.08 4.80 -6.60
CA TYR A 55 -10.53 6.08 -7.14
C TYR A 55 -12.05 6.26 -7.03
N TYR A 56 -12.85 5.25 -7.38
CA TYR A 56 -14.31 5.33 -7.23
C TYR A 56 -14.76 5.36 -5.77
N VAL A 57 -14.08 4.64 -4.88
CA VAL A 57 -14.33 4.69 -3.43
C VAL A 57 -14.10 6.11 -2.89
N ASP A 58 -12.94 6.71 -3.20
CA ASP A 58 -12.56 8.04 -2.73
C ASP A 58 -13.51 9.14 -3.26
N ASN A 59 -14.04 8.96 -4.47
CA ASN A 59 -15.03 9.87 -5.05
C ASN A 59 -16.47 9.58 -4.61
N GLY A 60 -16.68 8.60 -3.71
CA GLY A 60 -18.00 8.26 -3.18
C GLY A 60 -18.95 7.64 -4.20
N PHE A 61 -18.44 7.11 -5.31
CA PHE A 61 -19.25 6.57 -6.41
C PHE A 61 -20.18 5.44 -5.98
N TYR A 62 -19.74 4.60 -5.03
CA TYR A 62 -20.53 3.47 -4.53
C TYR A 62 -21.56 3.84 -3.45
N LYS A 63 -21.61 5.11 -3.01
CA LYS A 63 -22.61 5.55 -2.02
C LYS A 63 -24.02 5.41 -2.61
N GLU A 64 -24.94 4.90 -1.80
CA GLU A 64 -26.37 4.73 -2.15
C GLU A 64 -26.63 3.84 -3.38
N THR A 65 -25.65 3.05 -3.80
CA THR A 65 -25.84 2.04 -4.86
C THR A 65 -26.58 0.80 -4.32
N ILE A 66 -27.26 0.08 -5.22
CA ILE A 66 -27.99 -1.16 -4.90
C ILE A 66 -27.31 -2.37 -5.53
N PHE A 67 -27.38 -3.51 -4.84
CA PHE A 67 -26.87 -4.81 -5.28
C PHE A 67 -27.85 -5.92 -4.90
#